data_AF-A0A0K1PEI7-F1
#
_entry.id   AF-A0A0K1PEI7-F1
#
_cell.length_a   1.000
_cell.length_b   1.000
_cell.length_c   1.000
_cell.angle_alpha   90.00
_cell.angle_beta   90.00
_cell.angle_gamma   90.00
#
_symmetry.space_group_name_H-M   'P 1'
#
loop_
_entity.id
_entity.type
_entity.pdbx_description
1 polymer ?
#
loop_
_entity_poly.entity_id
_entity_poly.type
_entity_poly.pdbx_seq_one_letter_code
_entity_poly.pdbx_strand_id
1 'polypeptide(L)'
;MERYLDRIDAGRRLGKLLAPRIDGPAVVLAVPRGGVQVGAQVAEALHAPMVPLLVRKVGLPEQPEVVVGAIDADGAMVTTGLAKDSGLLPAEMESMGEDVAMRLARWREVFGAPDPAEVVRSHVAVIVDDAVFTGLTTRAGIEFLRRRGAERILVAVPCGVSDSLDELGAMGVEIVAPIRVDRDEQIHSCYAHLPEVTAEEVSYLLARGGLSLPQGQGGTPSGDRSLRLVDGRAVAHKAVLRLPAGIGPWPGVVLAGRGTEPGTSAGDSLSARLAEAGIASVRLDLGGGAAEEAVLELALDVLSSRPELDPFRLGVVTGGVSSAPAAEVAAHDKRVVALAVYAPPSNLDVPDRSLIVEGGVLDVREIDRMARWLADRLRPG
;
A
#
# COMPACT_ATOMS: atom_id res chain seq x y z
N MET A 1 27.88 21.12 -5.53
CA MET A 1 26.80 20.22 -6.01
C MET A 1 25.56 20.57 -5.22
N GLU A 2 24.45 20.90 -5.89
CA GLU A 2 23.20 21.16 -5.18
C GLU A 2 22.74 19.83 -4.57
N ARG A 3 22.51 19.82 -3.25
CA ARG A 3 22.17 18.63 -2.47
C ARG A 3 20.68 18.61 -2.22
N TYR A 4 20.05 17.43 -2.23
CA TYR A 4 18.66 17.29 -1.82
C TYR A 4 18.53 17.42 -0.30
N LEU A 5 17.40 17.95 0.18
CA LEU A 5 17.15 17.98 1.62
C LEU A 5 17.00 16.55 2.18
N ASP A 6 16.14 15.77 1.54
CA ASP A 6 15.79 14.40 1.89
C ASP A 6 15.25 13.66 0.65
N ARG A 7 14.75 12.43 0.82
CA ARG A 7 14.16 11.63 -0.27
C ARG A 7 12.89 12.25 -0.86
N ILE A 8 12.13 13.02 -0.07
CA ILE A 8 10.89 13.65 -0.52
C ILE A 8 11.22 14.81 -1.46
N ASP A 9 12.16 15.68 -1.08
CA ASP A 9 12.65 16.76 -1.94
C ASP A 9 13.24 16.21 -3.24
N ALA A 10 14.07 15.16 -3.14
CA ALA A 10 14.63 14.47 -4.29
C ALA A 10 13.55 13.92 -5.24
N GLY A 11 12.54 13.23 -4.71
CA GLY A 11 11.43 12.70 -5.48
C GLY A 11 10.58 13.77 -6.16
N ARG A 12 10.30 14.90 -5.48
CA ARG A 12 9.55 16.03 -6.08
C ARG A 12 10.29 16.65 -7.26
N ARG A 13 11.61 16.83 -7.13
CA ARG A 13 12.44 17.37 -8.22
C ARG A 13 12.55 16.39 -9.37
N LEU A 14 12.73 15.10 -9.06
CA LEU A 14 12.78 14.03 -10.07
C LEU A 14 11.45 13.90 -10.83
N GLY A 15 10.31 13.91 -10.14
CA GLY A 15 8.98 13.87 -10.75
C GLY A 15 8.74 15.02 -11.73
N LYS A 16 9.12 16.25 -11.35
CA LYS A 16 9.05 17.42 -12.26
C LYS A 16 9.89 17.27 -13.52
N LEU A 17 11.04 16.60 -13.43
CA LEU A 17 11.90 16.33 -14.58
C LEU A 17 11.35 15.22 -15.49
N LEU A 18 10.59 14.27 -14.93
CA LEU A 18 10.01 13.14 -15.65
C LEU A 18 8.67 13.47 -16.32
N ALA A 19 7.84 14.31 -15.72
CA ALA A 19 6.52 14.69 -16.25
C ALA A 19 6.53 15.09 -17.75
N PRO A 20 7.48 15.91 -18.24
CA PRO A 20 7.52 16.26 -19.67
C PRO A 20 8.17 15.20 -20.57
N ARG A 21 8.71 14.09 -20.03
CA ARG A 21 9.42 13.03 -20.78
C ARG A 21 8.58 11.80 -21.08
N ILE A 22 7.47 11.65 -20.35
CA ILE A 22 6.63 10.48 -20.39
C ILE A 22 5.28 10.90 -20.95
N ASP A 23 5.07 10.59 -22.22
CA ASP A 23 3.77 10.70 -22.88
C ASP A 23 3.01 9.38 -22.73
N GLY A 24 1.80 9.44 -22.20
CA GLY A 24 0.91 8.29 -22.06
C GLY A 24 0.97 7.58 -20.71
N PRO A 25 0.34 6.39 -20.61
CA PRO A 25 0.18 5.69 -19.34
C PRO A 25 1.52 5.15 -18.82
N ALA A 26 1.79 5.41 -17.55
CA ALA A 26 3.01 4.98 -16.88
C ALA A 26 2.68 4.27 -15.57
N VAL A 27 3.62 3.48 -15.09
CA VAL A 27 3.56 2.86 -13.76
C VAL A 27 4.91 3.08 -13.09
N VAL A 28 4.88 3.47 -11.82
CA VAL A 28 6.07 3.68 -10.99
C VAL A 28 6.37 2.42 -10.21
N LEU A 29 7.56 1.86 -10.40
CA LEU A 29 8.05 0.66 -9.74
C LEU A 29 9.13 1.05 -8.75
N ALA A 30 8.73 1.28 -7.50
CA ALA A 30 9.61 1.81 -6.47
C ALA A 30 10.31 0.69 -5.70
N VAL A 31 11.64 0.75 -5.59
CA VAL A 31 12.44 -0.24 -4.84
C VAL A 31 12.32 0.03 -3.33
N PRO A 32 11.83 -0.92 -2.52
CA PRO A 32 11.78 -0.74 -1.07
C PRO A 32 13.18 -0.80 -0.42
N ARG A 33 13.45 -0.04 0.65
CA ARG A 33 12.55 0.87 1.37
C ARG A 33 12.67 2.33 0.91
N GLY A 34 13.91 2.82 0.74
CA GLY A 34 14.19 4.23 0.45
C GLY A 34 13.57 4.73 -0.86
N GLY A 35 13.61 3.90 -1.91
CA GLY A 35 13.02 4.21 -3.21
C GLY A 35 11.52 4.47 -3.17
N VAL A 36 10.79 3.97 -2.17
CA VAL A 36 9.34 4.21 -2.03
C VAL A 36 9.01 5.67 -1.68
N GLN A 37 9.83 6.33 -0.86
CA GLN A 37 9.65 7.76 -0.57
C GLN A 37 9.83 8.63 -1.84
N VAL A 38 10.83 8.30 -2.66
CA VAL A 38 11.08 8.98 -3.94
C VAL A 38 9.97 8.64 -4.93
N GLY A 39 9.64 7.36 -5.06
CA GLY A 39 8.63 6.81 -5.95
C GLY A 39 7.26 7.43 -5.71
N ALA A 40 6.86 7.65 -4.46
CA ALA A 40 5.56 8.26 -4.15
C ALA A 40 5.44 9.68 -4.74
N GLN A 41 6.50 10.48 -4.72
CA GLN A 41 6.51 11.82 -5.29
C GLN A 41 6.56 11.80 -6.83
N VAL A 42 7.27 10.82 -7.39
CA VAL A 42 7.31 10.61 -8.85
C VAL A 42 5.94 10.16 -9.36
N ALA A 43 5.29 9.22 -8.68
CA ALA A 43 3.96 8.71 -9.01
C ALA A 43 2.91 9.84 -8.98
N GLU A 44 2.96 10.69 -7.94
CA GLU A 44 2.10 11.87 -7.82
C GLU A 44 2.31 12.83 -9.00
N ALA A 45 3.55 13.15 -9.35
CA ALA A 45 3.87 14.06 -10.46
C ALA A 45 3.48 13.51 -11.84
N LEU A 46 3.51 12.19 -12.01
CA LEU A 46 3.14 11.51 -13.26
C LEU A 46 1.66 11.13 -13.33
N HIS A 47 0.89 11.34 -12.25
CA HIS A 47 -0.47 10.80 -12.10
C HIS A 47 -0.55 9.30 -12.42
N ALA A 48 0.47 8.55 -11.98
CA ALA A 48 0.65 7.14 -12.29
C ALA A 48 0.50 6.27 -11.03
N PRO A 49 0.01 5.03 -11.14
CA PRO A 49 0.06 4.09 -10.03
C PRO A 49 1.51 3.79 -9.63
N MET A 50 1.71 3.52 -8.35
CA MET A 50 2.94 3.03 -7.77
C MET A 50 2.77 1.59 -7.28
N VAL A 51 3.74 0.75 -7.61
CA VAL A 51 3.86 -0.64 -7.16
C VAL A 51 5.27 -0.86 -6.61
N PRO A 52 5.45 -1.73 -5.61
CA PRO A 52 6.80 -2.04 -5.15
C PRO A 52 7.51 -2.94 -6.17
N LEU A 53 8.76 -2.59 -6.49
CA LEU A 53 9.67 -3.45 -7.22
C LEU A 53 10.40 -4.35 -6.22
N LEU A 54 9.86 -5.55 -6.02
CA LEU A 54 10.40 -6.52 -5.07
C LEU A 54 11.64 -7.21 -5.66
N VAL A 55 12.80 -6.60 -5.39
CA VAL A 55 14.14 -7.14 -5.70
C VAL A 55 15.01 -7.09 -4.45
N ARG A 56 15.92 -8.06 -4.29
CA ARG A 56 16.80 -8.08 -3.13
C ARG A 56 18.16 -8.70 -3.45
N LYS A 57 19.22 -8.07 -2.95
CA LYS A 57 20.58 -8.59 -3.02
C LYS A 57 20.71 -9.89 -2.23
N VAL A 58 21.49 -10.81 -2.77
CA VAL A 58 21.90 -12.09 -2.18
C VAL A 58 23.38 -11.97 -1.85
N GLY A 59 23.70 -12.02 -0.56
CA GLY A 59 25.08 -12.03 -0.05
C GLY A 59 25.49 -13.42 0.41
N LEU A 60 26.80 -13.65 0.58
CA LEU A 60 27.31 -14.90 1.12
C LEU A 60 26.78 -15.16 2.55
N PRO A 61 26.52 -16.41 2.95
CA PRO A 61 26.01 -16.72 4.30
C PRO A 61 26.92 -16.20 5.42
N GLU A 62 28.24 -16.40 5.27
CA GLU A 62 29.24 -16.00 6.25
C GLU A 62 29.68 -14.53 6.12
N GLN A 63 29.40 -13.90 4.97
CA GLN A 63 29.78 -12.53 4.64
C GLN A 63 28.66 -11.83 3.86
N PRO A 64 27.55 -11.46 4.52
CA PRO A 64 26.37 -10.92 3.84
C PRO A 64 26.62 -9.62 3.05
N GLU A 65 27.68 -8.89 3.37
CA GLU A 65 28.19 -7.72 2.64
C GLU A 65 28.79 -8.06 1.28
N VAL A 66 29.27 -9.30 1.09
CA VAL A 66 29.79 -9.80 -0.19
C VAL A 66 28.62 -10.27 -1.04
N VAL A 67 28.20 -9.41 -1.97
CA VAL A 67 27.01 -9.63 -2.80
C VAL A 67 27.32 -10.48 -4.03
N VAL A 68 26.73 -11.67 -4.10
CA VAL A 68 26.88 -12.62 -5.22
C VAL A 68 25.77 -12.48 -6.27
N GLY A 69 24.66 -11.85 -5.93
CA GLY A 69 23.58 -11.62 -6.88
C GLY A 69 22.45 -10.77 -6.35
N ALA A 70 21.39 -10.67 -7.14
CA ALA A 70 20.11 -10.14 -6.70
C ALA A 70 18.98 -11.01 -7.28
N ILE A 71 17.99 -11.27 -6.46
CA ILE A 71 16.80 -12.05 -6.82
C ILE A 71 15.59 -11.12 -6.92
N ASP A 72 14.71 -11.42 -7.86
CA ASP A 72 13.44 -10.72 -8.02
C ASP A 72 12.25 -11.54 -7.51
N ALA A 73 11.04 -10.96 -7.65
CA ALA A 73 9.81 -11.55 -7.16
C ALA A 73 9.41 -12.88 -7.83
N ASP A 74 10.01 -13.23 -8.98
CA ASP A 74 9.82 -14.53 -9.64
C ASP A 74 10.81 -15.60 -9.14
N GLY A 75 11.71 -15.24 -8.23
CA GLY A 75 12.80 -16.10 -7.80
C GLY A 75 13.94 -16.19 -8.81
N ALA A 76 13.93 -15.39 -9.88
CA ALA A 76 15.04 -15.37 -10.83
C ALA A 76 16.19 -14.54 -10.28
N MET A 77 17.42 -15.06 -10.45
CA MET A 77 18.61 -14.44 -9.89
C MET A 77 19.54 -13.89 -10.99
N VAL A 78 19.95 -12.64 -10.81
CA VAL A 78 21.04 -12.00 -11.56
C VAL A 78 22.33 -12.13 -10.76
N THR A 79 23.35 -12.78 -11.33
CA THR A 79 24.66 -12.98 -10.69
C THR A 79 25.62 -11.81 -10.92
N THR A 80 26.50 -11.58 -9.95
CA THR A 80 27.68 -10.71 -10.11
C THR A 80 28.87 -11.49 -10.68
N GLY A 81 29.94 -10.80 -11.08
CA GLY A 81 31.21 -11.44 -11.43
C GLY A 81 31.79 -12.27 -10.27
N LEU A 82 31.68 -11.75 -9.04
CA LEU A 82 32.14 -12.41 -7.81
C LEU A 82 31.50 -13.78 -7.59
N ALA A 83 30.24 -13.98 -7.99
CA ALA A 83 29.61 -15.31 -7.90
C ALA A 83 30.39 -16.36 -8.70
N LYS A 84 30.88 -16.00 -9.89
CA LYS A 84 31.68 -16.92 -10.72
C LYS A 84 33.02 -17.24 -10.08
N ASP A 85 33.62 -16.25 -9.41
CA ASP A 85 34.94 -16.37 -8.81
C ASP A 85 34.91 -17.00 -7.41
N SER A 86 33.74 -17.05 -6.77
CA SER A 86 33.54 -17.55 -5.39
C SER A 86 33.63 -19.07 -5.25
N GLY A 87 33.61 -19.82 -6.35
CA GLY A 87 33.65 -21.29 -6.33
C GLY A 87 32.35 -21.96 -5.82
N LEU A 88 31.27 -21.20 -5.62
CA LEU A 88 29.98 -21.72 -5.21
C LEU A 88 29.40 -22.68 -6.25
N LEU A 89 28.86 -23.79 -5.77
CA LEU A 89 28.13 -24.75 -6.58
C LEU A 89 26.76 -24.16 -6.97
N PRO A 90 26.20 -24.55 -8.13
CA PRO A 90 24.87 -24.09 -8.54
C PRO A 90 23.78 -24.32 -7.48
N ALA A 91 23.83 -25.45 -6.77
CA ALA A 91 22.87 -25.78 -5.71
C ALA A 91 23.00 -24.87 -4.47
N GLU A 92 24.21 -24.41 -4.14
CA GLU A 92 24.41 -23.47 -3.04
C GLU A 92 23.81 -22.11 -3.40
N MET A 93 24.00 -21.68 -4.64
CA MET A 93 23.42 -20.44 -5.15
C MET A 93 21.89 -20.48 -5.19
N GLU A 94 21.33 -21.62 -5.61
CA GLU A 94 19.89 -21.85 -5.64
C GLU A 94 19.29 -21.78 -4.23
N SER A 95 19.88 -22.48 -3.26
CA SER A 95 19.43 -22.46 -1.86
C SER A 95 19.49 -21.05 -1.25
N MET A 96 20.56 -20.29 -1.50
CA MET A 96 20.67 -18.90 -1.07
C MET A 96 19.58 -18.01 -1.72
N GLY A 97 19.24 -18.29 -2.98
CA GLY A 97 18.15 -17.63 -3.69
C GLY A 97 16.79 -17.92 -3.08
N GLU A 98 16.48 -19.18 -2.78
CA GLU A 98 15.20 -19.62 -2.19
C GLU A 98 14.90 -18.90 -0.87
N ASP A 99 15.89 -18.77 0.02
CA ASP A 99 15.74 -18.06 1.29
C ASP A 99 15.35 -16.58 1.10
N VAL A 100 15.95 -15.94 0.10
CA VAL A 100 15.66 -14.54 -0.22
C VAL A 100 14.32 -14.42 -0.95
N ALA A 101 13.96 -15.36 -1.83
CA ALA A 101 12.65 -15.43 -2.48
C ALA A 101 11.51 -15.57 -1.47
N MET A 102 11.66 -16.43 -0.45
CA MET A 102 10.69 -16.56 0.64
C MET A 102 10.51 -15.24 1.42
N ARG A 103 11.58 -14.43 1.54
CA ARG A 103 11.48 -13.09 2.14
C ARG A 103 10.72 -12.12 1.24
N LEU A 104 10.96 -12.14 -0.07
CA LEU A 104 10.22 -11.32 -1.03
C LEU A 104 8.73 -11.70 -1.09
N ALA A 105 8.40 -12.99 -1.01
CA ALA A 105 7.01 -13.46 -0.94
C ALA A 105 6.28 -12.89 0.28
N ARG A 106 6.91 -12.94 1.47
CA ARG A 106 6.37 -12.31 2.68
C ARG A 106 6.19 -10.81 2.54
N TRP A 107 7.12 -10.11 1.88
CA TRP A 107 6.99 -8.68 1.60
C TRP A 107 5.84 -8.37 0.66
N ARG A 108 5.62 -9.20 -0.37
CA ARG A 108 4.47 -9.07 -1.27
C ARG A 108 3.15 -9.14 -0.50
N GLU A 109 3.04 -10.07 0.45
CA GLU A 109 1.89 -10.20 1.34
C GLU A 109 1.74 -8.98 2.26
N VAL A 110 2.81 -8.57 2.96
CA VAL A 110 2.80 -7.44 3.90
C VAL A 110 2.46 -6.11 3.21
N PHE A 111 2.92 -5.91 1.99
CA PHE A 111 2.68 -4.68 1.24
C PHE A 111 1.37 -4.68 0.43
N GLY A 112 0.62 -5.80 0.41
CA GLY A 112 -0.60 -5.92 -0.41
C GLY A 112 -0.32 -5.68 -1.90
N ALA A 113 0.88 -6.01 -2.36
CA ALA A 113 1.39 -5.57 -3.64
C ALA A 113 0.73 -6.34 -4.80
N PRO A 114 0.08 -5.65 -5.75
CA PRO A 114 -0.48 -6.27 -6.93
C PRO A 114 0.66 -6.79 -7.83
N ASP A 115 0.34 -7.76 -8.67
CA ASP A 115 1.34 -8.37 -9.52
C ASP A 115 1.84 -7.35 -10.57
N PRO A 116 3.15 -7.05 -10.64
CA PRO A 116 3.69 -6.12 -11.64
C PRO A 116 3.33 -6.47 -13.08
N ALA A 117 3.09 -7.75 -13.40
CA ALA A 117 2.68 -8.14 -14.75
C ALA A 117 1.30 -7.61 -15.16
N GLU A 118 0.41 -7.33 -14.21
CA GLU A 118 -0.91 -6.78 -14.49
C GLU A 118 -0.84 -5.32 -14.94
N VAL A 119 0.25 -4.62 -14.62
CA VAL A 119 0.36 -3.16 -14.74
C VAL A 119 1.39 -2.71 -15.76
N VAL A 120 2.41 -3.52 -16.04
CA VAL A 120 3.51 -3.14 -16.94
C VAL A 120 3.19 -3.35 -18.42
N ARG A 121 2.24 -4.24 -18.74
CA ARG A 121 1.79 -4.43 -20.13
C ARG A 121 1.07 -3.16 -20.57
N SER A 122 1.53 -2.54 -21.66
CA SER A 122 1.04 -1.25 -22.22
C SER A 122 1.35 0.03 -21.44
N HIS A 123 2.17 -0.02 -20.38
CA HIS A 123 2.61 1.17 -19.64
C HIS A 123 4.12 1.38 -19.77
N VAL A 124 4.56 2.64 -19.67
CA VAL A 124 5.98 2.92 -19.42
C VAL A 124 6.32 2.50 -18.00
N ALA A 125 7.21 1.52 -17.85
CA ALA A 125 7.64 1.04 -16.54
C ALA A 125 8.78 1.93 -16.01
N VAL A 126 8.50 2.73 -14.99
CA VAL A 126 9.44 3.68 -14.40
C VAL A 126 10.01 3.09 -13.12
N ILE A 127 11.23 2.53 -13.18
CA ILE A 127 11.95 2.04 -12.00
C ILE A 127 12.46 3.25 -11.21
N VAL A 128 12.11 3.33 -9.92
CA VAL A 128 12.54 4.40 -9.03
C VAL A 128 13.25 3.81 -7.80
N ASP A 129 14.41 4.39 -7.47
CA ASP A 129 15.15 4.13 -6.24
C ASP A 129 15.68 5.44 -5.65
N ASP A 130 16.17 5.43 -4.41
CA ASP A 130 16.77 6.61 -3.78
C ASP A 130 18.19 6.90 -4.29
N ALA A 131 18.94 5.88 -4.68
CA ALA A 131 20.18 6.02 -5.43
C ALA A 131 20.60 4.74 -6.16
N VAL A 132 21.46 4.89 -7.17
CA VAL A 132 22.16 3.76 -7.81
C VAL A 132 23.62 3.73 -7.35
N PHE A 133 23.97 2.70 -6.59
CA PHE A 133 25.36 2.33 -6.29
C PHE A 133 25.87 1.42 -7.42
N THR A 134 26.05 0.13 -7.15
CA THR A 134 26.48 -0.89 -8.13
C THR A 134 25.49 -1.22 -9.25
N GLY A 135 24.27 -0.66 -9.23
CA GLY A 135 23.21 -0.97 -10.22
C GLY A 135 22.60 -2.37 -10.17
N LEU A 136 23.08 -3.28 -9.32
CA LEU A 136 22.66 -4.68 -9.31
C LEU A 136 21.15 -4.88 -9.06
N THR A 137 20.55 -4.14 -8.12
CA THR A 137 19.11 -4.19 -7.83
C THR A 137 18.30 -3.68 -9.02
N THR A 138 18.71 -2.56 -9.60
CA THR A 138 18.09 -1.98 -10.80
C THR A 138 18.17 -2.94 -11.98
N ARG A 139 19.33 -3.59 -12.17
CA ARG A 139 19.51 -4.60 -13.22
C ARG A 139 18.56 -5.78 -13.06
N ALA A 140 18.46 -6.34 -11.86
CA ALA A 140 17.49 -7.41 -11.57
C ALA A 140 16.05 -6.93 -11.86
N GLY A 141 15.73 -5.68 -11.50
CA GLY A 141 14.46 -5.04 -11.84
C GLY A 141 14.20 -4.95 -13.35
N ILE A 142 15.18 -4.51 -14.13
CA ILE A 142 15.05 -4.42 -15.60
C ILE A 142 14.80 -5.82 -16.20
N GLU A 143 15.58 -6.82 -15.79
CA GLU A 143 15.43 -8.19 -16.29
C GLU A 143 14.08 -8.79 -15.89
N PHE A 144 13.63 -8.58 -14.65
CA PHE A 144 12.30 -8.96 -14.18
C PHE A 144 11.20 -8.36 -15.07
N LEU A 145 11.24 -7.05 -15.33
CA LEU A 145 10.21 -6.38 -16.11
C LEU A 145 10.17 -6.82 -17.57
N ARG A 146 11.34 -7.10 -18.16
CA ARG A 146 11.42 -7.69 -19.51
C ARG A 146 10.74 -9.04 -19.58
N ARG A 147 11.00 -9.93 -18.61
CA ARG A 147 10.33 -11.23 -18.55
C ARG A 147 8.82 -11.10 -18.33
N ARG A 148 8.37 -10.04 -17.66
CA ARG A 148 6.94 -9.71 -17.47
C ARG A 148 6.31 -8.93 -18.65
N GLY A 149 7.06 -8.65 -19.72
CA GLY A 149 6.55 -8.05 -20.96
C GLY A 149 6.49 -6.52 -20.98
N ALA A 150 7.30 -5.83 -20.17
CA ALA A 150 7.44 -4.38 -20.27
C ALA A 150 8.12 -3.99 -21.60
N GLU A 151 7.44 -3.17 -22.40
CA GLU A 151 7.91 -2.74 -23.72
C GLU A 151 8.87 -1.54 -23.63
N ARG A 152 8.63 -0.64 -22.66
CA ARG A 152 9.46 0.55 -22.41
C ARG A 152 9.79 0.63 -20.92
N ILE A 153 11.08 0.64 -20.60
CA ILE A 153 11.60 0.75 -19.24
C ILE A 153 12.43 2.03 -19.13
N LEU A 154 12.14 2.83 -18.10
CA LEU A 154 12.89 4.01 -17.72
C LEU A 154 13.39 3.82 -16.29
N VAL A 155 14.66 4.10 -16.03
CA VAL A 155 15.23 4.15 -14.68
C VAL A 155 15.36 5.61 -14.28
N ALA A 156 14.70 6.00 -13.20
CA ALA A 156 14.78 7.35 -12.66
C ALA A 156 15.27 7.31 -11.22
N VAL A 157 16.43 7.91 -10.97
CA VAL A 157 17.00 8.01 -9.63
C VAL A 157 17.52 9.42 -9.38
N PRO A 158 17.43 9.95 -8.14
CA PRO A 158 17.93 11.30 -7.86
C PRO A 158 19.44 11.45 -8.02
N CYS A 159 20.19 10.38 -7.71
CA CYS A 159 21.65 10.33 -7.72
C CYS A 159 22.16 8.91 -8.00
N GLY A 160 23.30 8.75 -8.70
CA GLY A 160 23.90 7.45 -8.94
C GLY A 160 25.35 7.49 -9.42
N VAL A 161 26.06 6.37 -9.32
CA VAL A 161 27.43 6.25 -9.81
C VAL A 161 27.44 6.23 -11.34
N SER A 162 28.27 7.09 -11.94
CA SER A 162 28.34 7.29 -13.39
C SER A 162 28.51 5.98 -14.16
N ASP A 163 29.51 5.17 -13.79
CA ASP A 163 29.81 3.90 -14.46
C ASP A 163 28.64 2.92 -14.37
N SER A 164 28.04 2.77 -13.20
CA SER A 164 26.88 1.87 -13.02
C SER A 164 25.64 2.35 -13.77
N LEU A 165 25.41 3.67 -13.87
CA LEU A 165 24.33 4.23 -14.69
C LEU A 165 24.58 4.01 -16.18
N ASP A 166 25.82 4.09 -16.64
CA ASP A 166 26.18 3.85 -18.03
C ASP A 166 26.06 2.36 -18.40
N GLU A 167 26.46 1.46 -17.50
CA GLU A 167 26.23 0.02 -17.64
C GLU A 167 24.74 -0.32 -17.73
N LEU A 168 23.91 0.28 -16.90
CA LEU A 168 22.45 0.14 -16.98
C LEU A 168 21.91 0.71 -18.30
N GLY A 169 22.39 1.87 -18.73
CA GLY A 169 22.01 2.49 -20.01
C GLY A 169 22.37 1.61 -21.22
N ALA A 170 23.52 0.92 -21.18
CA ALA A 170 23.94 -0.04 -22.19
C ALA A 170 23.01 -1.26 -22.30
N MET A 171 22.17 -1.52 -21.29
CA MET A 171 21.11 -2.51 -21.39
C MET A 171 19.97 -2.07 -22.32
N GLY A 172 19.94 -0.82 -22.79
CA GLY A 172 18.90 -0.30 -23.69
C GLY A 172 17.69 0.28 -22.96
N VAL A 173 17.87 0.79 -21.73
CA VAL A 173 16.84 1.50 -20.97
C VAL A 173 17.18 2.99 -20.89
N GLU A 174 16.17 3.85 -20.78
CA GLU A 174 16.38 5.28 -20.57
C GLU A 174 16.81 5.53 -19.12
N ILE A 175 17.85 6.34 -18.90
CA ILE A 175 18.35 6.70 -17.57
C ILE A 175 18.12 8.19 -17.30
N VAL A 176 17.41 8.51 -16.21
CA VAL A 176 17.24 9.86 -15.68
C VAL A 176 17.89 9.94 -14.30
N ALA A 177 19.09 10.51 -14.26
CA ALA A 177 19.87 10.70 -13.03
C ALA A 177 20.46 12.12 -12.99
N PRO A 178 19.79 13.10 -12.36
CA PRO A 178 20.22 14.50 -12.35
C PRO A 178 21.58 14.72 -11.69
N ILE A 179 21.91 13.90 -10.70
CA ILE A 179 23.22 13.90 -10.04
C ILE A 179 23.96 12.61 -10.39
N ARG A 180 25.16 12.74 -10.93
CA ARG A 180 26.07 11.62 -11.18
C ARG A 180 27.36 11.82 -10.39
N VAL A 181 27.85 10.77 -9.76
CA VAL A 181 29.09 10.78 -8.95
C VAL A 181 30.05 9.70 -9.44
N ASP A 182 31.34 9.88 -9.16
CA ASP A 182 32.37 8.95 -9.65
C ASP A 182 32.54 7.74 -8.74
N ARG A 183 32.17 7.85 -7.46
CA ARG A 183 32.35 6.78 -6.47
C ARG A 183 31.15 6.60 -5.56
N ASP A 184 30.94 5.36 -5.12
CA ASP A 184 29.84 4.95 -4.23
C ASP A 184 29.79 5.78 -2.94
N GLU A 185 30.93 6.16 -2.36
CA GLU A 185 30.96 6.88 -1.07
C GLU A 185 30.36 8.30 -1.18
N GLN A 186 30.26 8.83 -2.41
CA GLN A 186 29.71 10.16 -2.67
C GLN A 186 28.18 10.17 -2.73
N ILE A 187 27.52 9.01 -2.86
CA ILE A 187 26.06 8.91 -2.97
C ILE A 187 25.37 9.52 -1.74
N HIS A 188 25.86 9.23 -0.53
CA HIS A 188 25.28 9.80 0.69
C HIS A 188 25.38 11.33 0.74
N SER A 189 26.37 11.92 0.07
CA SER A 189 26.53 13.37 -0.01
C SER A 189 25.51 14.03 -0.94
N CYS A 190 24.71 13.27 -1.70
CA CYS A 190 23.58 13.77 -2.47
C CYS A 190 22.39 14.21 -1.59
N TYR A 191 22.38 13.84 -0.29
CA TYR A 191 21.29 14.16 0.63
C TYR A 191 21.78 14.87 1.90
N ALA A 192 20.97 15.80 2.41
CA ALA A 192 21.22 16.45 3.70
C ALA A 192 20.83 15.59 4.89
N HIS A 193 19.68 14.93 4.76
CA HIS A 193 19.12 14.06 5.76
C HIS A 193 18.66 12.77 5.08
N LEU A 194 19.10 11.63 5.62
CA LEU A 194 18.71 10.30 5.18
C LEU A 194 18.16 9.54 6.39
N PRO A 195 16.97 9.90 6.89
CA PRO A 195 16.33 9.11 7.94
C PRO A 195 16.08 7.69 7.44
N GLU A 196 16.06 6.73 8.38
CA GLU A 196 15.63 5.38 8.08
C GLU A 196 14.15 5.37 7.69
N VAL A 197 13.80 4.59 6.67
CA VAL A 197 12.41 4.40 6.24
C VAL A 197 11.87 3.13 6.90
N THR A 198 10.78 3.22 7.66
CA THR A 198 10.21 2.06 8.36
C THR A 198 9.33 1.22 7.44
N ALA A 199 8.99 0.00 7.87
CA ALA A 199 8.08 -0.85 7.10
C ALA A 199 6.66 -0.26 7.05
N GLU A 200 6.22 0.36 8.14
CA GLU A 200 4.92 1.05 8.24
C GLU A 200 4.85 2.22 7.27
N GLU A 201 5.92 3.00 7.16
CA GLU A 201 5.99 4.11 6.21
C GLU A 201 5.96 3.61 4.75
N VAL A 202 6.66 2.50 4.45
CA VAL A 202 6.58 1.86 3.13
C VAL A 202 5.16 1.42 2.83
N SER A 203 4.49 0.72 3.76
CA SER A 203 3.11 0.30 3.59
C SER A 203 2.16 1.49 3.41
N TYR A 204 2.34 2.57 4.18
CA TYR A 204 1.57 3.80 4.05
C TYR A 204 1.72 4.44 2.66
N LEU A 205 2.95 4.58 2.16
CA LEU A 205 3.21 5.20 0.86
C LEU A 205 2.77 4.31 -0.31
N LEU A 206 2.92 2.99 -0.20
CA LEU A 206 2.42 2.03 -1.19
C LEU A 206 0.89 1.97 -1.19
N ALA A 207 0.21 2.09 -0.06
CA ALA A 207 -1.25 2.18 -0.02
C ALA A 207 -1.75 3.50 -0.66
N ARG A 208 -1.04 4.61 -0.42
CA ARG A 208 -1.38 5.91 -1.00
C ARG A 208 -1.09 6.00 -2.50
N GLY A 209 -0.02 5.34 -2.98
CA GLY A 209 0.36 5.30 -4.39
C GLY A 209 -0.19 4.08 -5.14
N GLY A 210 -0.71 3.07 -4.45
CA GLY A 210 -1.15 1.78 -4.97
C GLY A 210 -2.28 1.88 -5.97
N LEU A 211 -2.37 0.89 -6.86
CA LEU A 211 -3.28 0.83 -8.00
C LEU A 211 -4.68 1.38 -7.74
N SER A 212 -4.93 2.59 -8.24
CA SER A 212 -6.15 2.88 -8.98
C SER A 212 -5.86 2.58 -10.45
N LEU A 213 -5.89 1.30 -10.87
CA LEU A 213 -5.81 0.98 -12.30
C LEU A 213 -7.12 1.41 -13.01
N PRO A 214 -7.04 2.03 -14.19
CA PRO A 214 -8.12 1.99 -15.17
C PRO A 214 -8.22 0.57 -15.77
N GLN A 215 -9.29 -0.13 -15.38
CA GLN A 215 -9.99 -1.26 -16.02
C GLN A 215 -9.25 -2.37 -16.81
N GLY A 216 -9.59 -3.61 -16.43
CA GLY A 216 -9.55 -4.80 -17.30
C GLY A 216 -10.45 -5.91 -16.73
N GLN A 217 -11.66 -6.04 -17.30
CA GLN A 217 -12.72 -7.03 -17.07
C GLN A 217 -12.42 -8.23 -16.15
N GLY A 218 -12.90 -8.14 -14.92
CA GLY A 218 -12.91 -9.23 -13.95
C GLY A 218 -13.46 -8.74 -12.62
N GLY A 219 -14.63 -8.07 -12.65
CA GLY A 219 -15.23 -7.53 -11.44
C GLY A 219 -15.50 -8.63 -10.43
N THR A 220 -14.91 -8.51 -9.23
CA THR A 220 -15.53 -9.11 -8.06
C THR A 220 -16.98 -8.65 -8.04
N PRO A 221 -17.98 -9.54 -8.02
CA PRO A 221 -19.37 -9.11 -8.02
C PRO A 221 -19.57 -8.17 -6.82
N SER A 222 -20.00 -6.94 -7.10
CA SER A 222 -20.52 -6.05 -6.07
C SER A 222 -21.65 -6.78 -5.38
N GLY A 223 -21.54 -7.00 -4.07
CA GLY A 223 -22.54 -7.78 -3.36
C GLY A 223 -22.17 -8.09 -1.92
N ASP A 224 -23.19 -8.44 -1.17
CA ASP A 224 -23.10 -8.77 0.24
C ASP A 224 -22.53 -10.18 0.41
N ARG A 225 -21.43 -10.27 1.17
CA ARG A 225 -20.82 -11.53 1.58
C ARG A 225 -21.10 -11.76 3.05
N SER A 226 -21.72 -12.88 3.35
CA SER A 226 -21.89 -13.31 4.74
C SER A 226 -20.52 -13.72 5.31
N LEU A 227 -20.18 -13.14 6.44
CA LEU A 227 -19.00 -13.47 7.23
C LEU A 227 -19.46 -13.98 8.60
N ARG A 228 -18.63 -14.84 9.20
CA ARG A 228 -18.76 -15.25 10.60
C ARG A 228 -17.48 -14.86 11.32
N LEU A 229 -17.61 -13.96 12.29
CA LEU A 229 -16.52 -13.55 13.17
C LEU A 229 -16.61 -14.37 14.44
N VAL A 230 -15.53 -15.07 14.81
CA VAL A 230 -15.52 -15.91 16.02
C VAL A 230 -14.69 -15.21 17.07
N ASP A 231 -15.30 -14.89 18.21
CA ASP A 231 -14.60 -14.22 19.31
C ASP A 231 -13.76 -15.21 20.16
N GLY A 232 -13.00 -14.67 21.13
CA GLY A 232 -12.18 -15.47 22.03
C GLY A 232 -12.95 -16.44 22.94
N ARG A 233 -14.30 -16.38 22.96
CA ARG A 233 -15.18 -17.30 23.68
C ARG A 233 -15.84 -18.32 22.75
N ALA A 234 -15.40 -18.39 21.49
CA ALA A 234 -15.96 -19.24 20.43
C ALA A 234 -17.42 -18.90 20.07
N VAL A 235 -17.89 -17.68 20.34
CA VAL A 235 -19.20 -17.21 19.90
C VAL A 235 -19.06 -16.66 18.48
N ALA A 236 -19.93 -17.13 17.58
CA ALA A 236 -19.96 -16.68 16.19
C ALA A 236 -20.91 -15.50 16.02
N HIS A 237 -20.36 -14.36 15.62
CA HIS A 237 -21.07 -13.12 15.31
C HIS A 237 -21.30 -13.02 13.80
N LYS A 238 -22.52 -12.66 13.41
CA LYS A 238 -22.89 -12.53 12.01
C LYS A 238 -22.42 -11.17 11.48
N ALA A 239 -21.70 -11.22 10.37
CA ALA A 239 -21.22 -10.03 9.69
C ALA A 239 -21.59 -10.08 8.20
N VAL A 240 -21.78 -8.91 7.60
CA VAL A 240 -21.99 -8.77 6.14
C VAL A 240 -21.00 -7.77 5.59
N LEU A 241 -20.10 -8.26 4.73
CA LEU A 241 -19.15 -7.44 3.99
C LEU A 241 -19.74 -7.05 2.64
N ARG A 242 -19.82 -5.75 2.38
CA ARG A 242 -20.09 -5.20 1.05
C ARG A 242 -18.83 -4.54 0.51
N LEU A 243 -18.41 -5.01 -0.66
CA LEU A 243 -17.34 -4.38 -1.43
C LEU A 243 -17.95 -3.45 -2.50
N PRO A 244 -17.33 -2.28 -2.75
CA PRO A 244 -17.65 -1.46 -3.91
C PRO A 244 -17.47 -2.24 -5.22
N ALA A 245 -18.15 -1.78 -6.27
CA ALA A 245 -17.84 -2.25 -7.61
C ALA A 245 -16.46 -1.75 -8.03
N GLY A 246 -15.66 -2.61 -8.65
CA GLY A 246 -14.30 -2.28 -9.09
C GLY A 246 -13.22 -3.05 -8.34
N ILE A 247 -12.02 -2.48 -8.28
CA ILE A 247 -10.80 -3.10 -7.74
C ILE A 247 -10.31 -2.25 -6.56
N GLY A 248 -10.04 -2.89 -5.42
CA GLY A 248 -9.51 -2.24 -4.21
C GLY A 248 -7.98 -2.08 -4.22
N PRO A 249 -7.33 -1.88 -3.05
CA PRO A 249 -7.90 -1.95 -1.70
C PRO A 249 -8.79 -0.73 -1.39
N TRP A 250 -9.99 -1.01 -0.91
CA TRP A 250 -10.97 0.05 -0.59
C TRP A 250 -10.78 0.53 0.85
N PRO A 251 -10.93 1.84 1.14
CA PRO A 251 -11.16 2.27 2.52
C PRO A 251 -12.34 1.49 3.10
N GLY A 252 -12.24 1.12 4.37
CA GLY A 252 -13.19 0.25 5.04
C GLY A 252 -13.95 0.97 6.14
N VAL A 253 -15.25 0.69 6.29
CA VAL A 253 -16.05 1.21 7.40
C VAL A 253 -16.72 0.07 8.14
N VAL A 254 -16.53 0.01 9.45
CA VAL A 254 -17.31 -0.88 10.32
C VAL A 254 -18.61 -0.19 10.70
N LEU A 255 -19.73 -0.84 10.44
CA LEU A 255 -21.07 -0.41 10.83
C LEU A 255 -21.52 -1.29 12.01
N ALA A 256 -21.43 -0.72 13.21
CA ALA A 256 -21.55 -1.39 14.50
C ALA A 256 -22.45 -0.60 15.45
N GLY A 257 -23.71 -0.42 15.07
CA GLY A 257 -24.71 0.30 15.87
C GLY A 257 -26.16 -0.11 15.56
N ARG A 258 -27.08 0.24 16.45
CA ARG A 258 -28.48 -0.15 16.33
C ARG A 258 -29.20 0.54 15.17
N GLY A 259 -29.71 -0.24 14.23
CA GLY A 259 -30.25 0.21 12.95
C GLY A 259 -29.25 0.10 11.78
N THR A 260 -28.03 -0.39 12.04
CA THR A 260 -27.01 -0.66 11.00
C THR A 260 -26.65 -2.14 10.87
N GLU A 261 -27.29 -3.00 11.67
CA GLU A 261 -27.09 -4.45 11.67
C GLU A 261 -27.53 -5.08 10.33
N PRO A 262 -27.03 -6.29 9.99
CA PRO A 262 -27.47 -7.02 8.82
C PRO A 262 -29.00 -7.19 8.72
N GLY A 263 -29.60 -6.75 7.62
CA GLY A 263 -31.04 -6.86 7.36
C GLY A 263 -31.89 -5.65 7.77
N THR A 264 -31.25 -4.56 8.22
CA THR A 264 -31.92 -3.28 8.48
C THR A 264 -31.92 -2.38 7.24
N SER A 265 -33.04 -1.71 6.95
CA SER A 265 -33.16 -0.82 5.78
C SER A 265 -32.16 0.34 5.81
N ALA A 266 -31.88 0.90 7.00
CA ALA A 266 -30.92 1.99 7.15
C ALA A 266 -29.48 1.50 6.96
N GLY A 267 -29.11 0.38 7.58
CA GLY A 267 -27.81 -0.27 7.35
C GLY A 267 -27.57 -0.66 5.88
N ASP A 268 -28.57 -1.25 5.22
CA ASP A 268 -28.51 -1.60 3.79
C ASP A 268 -28.29 -0.36 2.91
N SER A 269 -29.01 0.72 3.19
CA SER A 269 -28.94 1.98 2.44
C SER A 269 -27.60 2.69 2.64
N LEU A 270 -27.12 2.77 3.88
CA LEU A 270 -25.80 3.34 4.18
C LEU A 270 -24.68 2.53 3.53
N SER A 271 -24.73 1.21 3.63
CA SER A 271 -23.76 0.32 2.98
C SER A 271 -23.77 0.47 1.45
N ALA A 272 -24.95 0.69 0.84
CA ALA A 272 -25.05 1.01 -0.59
C ALA A 272 -24.40 2.34 -0.95
N ARG A 273 -24.69 3.41 -0.18
CA ARG A 273 -24.09 4.74 -0.39
C ARG A 273 -22.58 4.74 -0.23
N LEU A 274 -22.06 4.01 0.75
CA LEU A 274 -20.62 3.83 0.94
C LEU A 274 -20.00 3.12 -0.26
N ALA A 275 -20.64 2.05 -0.75
CA ALA A 275 -20.18 1.34 -1.94
C ALA A 275 -20.20 2.23 -3.20
N GLU A 276 -21.23 3.06 -3.39
CA GLU A 276 -21.28 4.09 -4.45
C GLU A 276 -20.14 5.11 -4.34
N ALA A 277 -19.68 5.39 -3.12
CA ALA A 277 -18.57 6.27 -2.83
C ALA A 277 -17.18 5.59 -2.86
N GLY A 278 -17.10 4.30 -3.24
CA GLY A 278 -15.83 3.57 -3.27
C GLY A 278 -15.32 3.14 -1.89
N ILE A 279 -16.21 2.95 -0.92
CA ILE A 279 -15.89 2.58 0.46
C ILE A 279 -16.52 1.22 0.76
N ALA A 280 -15.70 0.27 1.19
CA ALA A 280 -16.18 -1.02 1.67
C ALA A 280 -16.81 -0.87 3.04
N SER A 281 -17.82 -1.69 3.33
CA SER A 281 -18.47 -1.68 4.63
C SER A 281 -18.66 -3.07 5.19
N VAL A 282 -18.51 -3.19 6.51
CA VAL A 282 -18.87 -4.40 7.25
C VAL A 282 -19.92 -4.08 8.26
N ARG A 283 -21.09 -4.70 8.10
CA ARG A 283 -22.19 -4.61 9.04
C ARG A 283 -22.11 -5.73 10.04
N LEU A 284 -22.17 -5.38 11.31
CA LEU A 284 -22.06 -6.30 12.43
C LEU A 284 -23.36 -6.27 13.23
N ASP A 285 -23.76 -7.45 13.72
CA ASP A 285 -24.67 -7.53 14.84
C ASP A 285 -23.83 -7.70 16.11
N LEU A 286 -23.86 -6.72 17.00
CA LEU A 286 -23.06 -6.73 18.22
C LEU A 286 -23.72 -7.52 19.37
N GLY A 287 -24.97 -7.97 19.23
CA GLY A 287 -25.68 -8.77 20.25
C GLY A 287 -26.00 -8.06 21.58
N GLY A 288 -25.46 -6.84 21.80
CA GLY A 288 -25.69 -5.96 22.95
C GLY A 288 -24.82 -6.23 24.18
N GLY A 289 -24.40 -5.17 24.88
CA GLY A 289 -23.73 -5.23 26.19
C GLY A 289 -22.20 -5.34 26.14
N ALA A 290 -21.57 -5.97 27.14
CA ALA A 290 -20.10 -6.04 27.29
C ALA A 290 -19.36 -6.82 26.18
N ALA A 291 -20.08 -7.36 25.18
CA ALA A 291 -19.50 -7.99 24.00
C ALA A 291 -19.21 -6.98 22.87
N GLU A 292 -19.77 -5.77 22.92
CA GLU A 292 -19.66 -4.78 21.82
C GLU A 292 -18.21 -4.37 21.54
N GLU A 293 -17.39 -4.16 22.57
CA GLU A 293 -15.97 -3.80 22.45
C GLU A 293 -15.18 -4.92 21.75
N ALA A 294 -15.27 -6.14 22.28
CA ALA A 294 -14.53 -7.29 21.77
C ALA A 294 -14.92 -7.65 20.34
N VAL A 295 -16.20 -7.47 19.97
CA VAL A 295 -16.68 -7.72 18.61
C VAL A 295 -16.20 -6.65 17.64
N LEU A 296 -16.12 -5.39 18.08
CA LEU A 296 -15.57 -4.31 17.26
C LEU A 296 -14.07 -4.49 17.03
N GLU A 297 -13.29 -4.79 18.07
CA GLU A 297 -11.85 -5.07 17.95
C GLU A 297 -11.59 -6.24 17.00
N LEU A 298 -12.33 -7.34 17.17
CA LEU A 298 -12.28 -8.50 16.29
C LEU A 298 -12.58 -8.13 14.82
N ALA A 299 -13.57 -7.28 14.59
CA ALA A 299 -13.90 -6.82 13.26
C ALA A 299 -12.78 -5.97 12.65
N LEU A 300 -12.19 -5.05 13.42
CA LEU A 300 -11.06 -4.24 12.96
C LEU A 300 -9.84 -5.11 12.63
N ASP A 301 -9.55 -6.14 13.43
CA ASP A 301 -8.47 -7.11 13.18
C ASP A 301 -8.69 -7.90 11.88
N VAL A 302 -9.90 -8.44 11.72
CA VAL A 302 -10.27 -9.19 10.52
C VAL A 302 -10.24 -8.30 9.29
N LEU A 303 -10.64 -7.03 9.38
CA LEU A 303 -10.62 -6.13 8.23
C LEU A 303 -9.22 -5.64 7.87
N SER A 304 -8.40 -5.35 8.86
CA SER A 304 -7.01 -4.92 8.64
C SER A 304 -6.16 -6.02 7.99
N SER A 305 -6.60 -7.28 8.07
CA SER A 305 -5.92 -8.43 7.47
C SER A 305 -6.47 -8.84 6.09
N ARG A 306 -7.49 -8.13 5.57
CA ARG A 306 -8.06 -8.43 4.26
C ARG A 306 -7.30 -7.72 3.13
N PRO A 307 -6.88 -8.43 2.07
CA PRO A 307 -6.21 -7.80 0.93
C PRO A 307 -7.13 -6.89 0.12
N GLU A 308 -8.46 -7.02 0.25
CA GLU A 308 -9.42 -6.18 -0.47
C GLU A 308 -9.63 -4.80 0.17
N LEU A 309 -9.08 -4.57 1.37
CA LEU A 309 -9.31 -3.38 2.18
C LEU A 309 -8.01 -2.66 2.50
N ASP A 310 -8.09 -1.33 2.61
CA ASP A 310 -6.99 -0.51 3.06
C ASP A 310 -6.98 -0.47 4.59
N PRO A 311 -5.97 -1.04 5.26
CA PRO A 311 -5.92 -1.15 6.72
C PRO A 311 -5.67 0.19 7.42
N PHE A 312 -5.30 1.25 6.68
CA PHE A 312 -4.99 2.57 7.21
C PHE A 312 -6.10 3.58 7.01
N ARG A 313 -7.12 3.25 6.20
CA ARG A 313 -8.28 4.09 5.96
C ARG A 313 -9.53 3.39 6.47
N LEU A 314 -9.53 3.16 7.79
CA LEU A 314 -10.66 2.55 8.49
C LEU A 314 -11.51 3.61 9.18
N GLY A 315 -12.81 3.53 8.97
CA GLY A 315 -13.81 4.28 9.70
C GLY A 315 -14.69 3.37 10.56
N VAL A 316 -15.33 3.96 11.55
CA VAL A 316 -16.37 3.29 12.34
C VAL A 316 -17.60 4.17 12.37
N VAL A 317 -18.75 3.55 12.13
CA VAL A 317 -20.06 4.11 12.41
C VAL A 317 -20.66 3.28 13.54
N THR A 318 -20.97 3.95 14.64
CA THR A 318 -21.64 3.34 15.79
C THR A 318 -22.72 4.27 16.31
N GLY A 319 -23.67 3.77 17.09
CA GLY A 319 -24.78 4.59 17.54
C GLY A 319 -25.95 3.82 18.12
N GLY A 320 -26.70 4.50 18.98
CA GLY A 320 -27.77 3.94 19.81
C GLY A 320 -27.49 4.14 21.30
N VAL A 321 -28.55 4.14 22.10
CA VAL A 321 -28.52 4.46 23.55
C VAL A 321 -27.58 3.56 24.38
N SER A 322 -27.16 2.41 23.86
CA SER A 322 -26.29 1.44 24.53
C SER A 322 -24.88 1.31 23.93
N SER A 323 -24.54 2.02 22.84
CA SER A 323 -23.31 1.78 22.07
C SER A 323 -22.09 2.61 22.51
N ALA A 324 -22.08 3.09 23.77
CA ALA A 324 -20.96 3.83 24.33
C ALA A 324 -19.63 3.05 24.28
N PRO A 325 -19.60 1.74 24.61
CA PRO A 325 -18.35 0.97 24.63
C PRO A 325 -17.71 0.85 23.24
N ALA A 326 -18.51 0.59 22.20
CA ALA A 326 -18.02 0.52 20.82
C ALA A 326 -17.47 1.87 20.34
N ALA A 327 -18.10 2.98 20.71
CA ALA A 327 -17.62 4.31 20.36
C ALA A 327 -16.31 4.66 21.08
N GLU A 328 -16.15 4.25 22.33
CA GLU A 328 -14.93 4.45 23.11
C GLU A 328 -13.75 3.66 22.53
N VAL A 329 -13.96 2.39 22.17
CA VAL A 329 -12.95 1.58 21.46
C VAL A 329 -12.56 2.25 20.14
N ALA A 330 -13.54 2.64 19.32
CA ALA A 330 -13.28 3.29 18.05
C ALA A 330 -12.54 4.63 18.19
N ALA A 331 -12.80 5.39 19.25
CA ALA A 331 -12.15 6.67 19.52
C ALA A 331 -10.66 6.51 19.88
N HIS A 332 -10.30 5.40 20.54
CA HIS A 332 -8.95 5.13 21.03
C HIS A 332 -8.12 4.20 20.13
N ASP A 333 -8.75 3.49 19.19
CA ASP A 333 -8.05 2.64 18.23
C ASP A 333 -7.34 3.49 17.16
N LYS A 334 -6.01 3.34 17.09
CA LYS A 334 -5.14 4.11 16.17
C LYS A 334 -5.41 3.83 14.68
N ARG A 335 -6.07 2.72 14.35
CA ARG A 335 -6.44 2.35 12.99
C ARG A 335 -7.65 3.13 12.49
N VAL A 336 -8.48 3.63 13.42
CA VAL A 336 -9.71 4.36 13.09
C VAL A 336 -9.37 5.82 12.82
N VAL A 337 -9.46 6.21 11.55
CA VAL A 337 -9.18 7.59 11.09
C VAL A 337 -10.43 8.45 11.01
N ALA A 338 -11.62 7.84 10.98
CA ALA A 338 -12.90 8.51 10.94
C ALA A 338 -13.94 7.81 11.84
N LEU A 339 -14.48 8.53 12.82
CA LEU A 339 -15.54 8.04 13.69
C LEU A 339 -16.82 8.86 13.45
N ALA A 340 -17.92 8.20 13.13
CA ALA A 340 -19.24 8.79 13.10
C ALA A 340 -20.13 8.13 14.15
N VAL A 341 -20.78 8.95 14.98
CA VAL A 341 -21.66 8.51 16.05
C VAL A 341 -23.05 9.10 15.85
N TYR A 342 -24.08 8.26 15.82
CA TYR A 342 -25.46 8.71 15.81
C TYR A 342 -26.15 8.38 17.13
N ALA A 343 -27.02 9.27 17.60
CA ALA A 343 -27.71 9.12 18.88
C ALA A 343 -26.76 8.82 20.07
N PRO A 344 -25.68 9.62 20.27
CA PRO A 344 -24.72 9.35 21.32
C PRO A 344 -25.40 9.44 22.70
N PRO A 345 -25.01 8.59 23.67
CA PRO A 345 -25.40 8.82 25.06
C PRO A 345 -24.79 10.13 25.56
N SER A 346 -25.51 10.83 26.44
CA SER A 346 -25.17 12.19 26.88
C SER A 346 -23.82 12.32 27.62
N ASN A 347 -23.20 11.20 27.98
CA ASN A 347 -21.94 11.11 28.71
C ASN A 347 -20.78 10.54 27.86
N LEU A 348 -20.97 10.33 26.56
CA LEU A 348 -19.92 9.81 25.69
C LEU A 348 -18.96 10.94 25.28
N ASP A 349 -17.69 10.80 25.66
CA ASP A 349 -16.61 11.69 25.22
C ASP A 349 -16.06 11.20 23.88
N VAL A 350 -16.44 11.88 22.79
CA VAL A 350 -15.97 11.55 21.43
C VAL A 350 -14.92 12.57 20.98
N PRO A 351 -13.88 12.14 20.23
CA PRO A 351 -12.88 13.07 19.72
C PRO A 351 -13.52 14.19 18.86
N ASP A 352 -13.01 15.42 18.97
CA ASP A 352 -13.48 16.61 18.20
C ASP A 352 -13.58 16.42 16.69
N ARG A 353 -12.80 15.47 16.15
CA ARG A 353 -12.76 15.10 14.74
C ARG A 353 -13.87 14.14 14.30
N SER A 354 -14.77 13.75 15.19
CA SER A 354 -15.86 12.80 14.93
C SER A 354 -17.08 13.51 14.33
N LEU A 355 -17.87 12.80 13.53
CA LEU A 355 -19.19 13.28 13.12
C LEU A 355 -20.24 12.85 14.14
N ILE A 356 -21.01 13.81 14.66
CA ILE A 356 -22.17 13.51 15.53
C ILE A 356 -23.46 13.77 14.74
N VAL A 357 -24.32 12.75 14.70
CA VAL A 357 -25.67 12.82 14.12
C VAL A 357 -26.70 12.81 15.26
N GLU A 358 -27.44 13.91 15.38
CA GLU A 358 -28.52 14.07 16.35
C GLU A 358 -29.82 13.46 15.80
N GLY A 359 -30.56 12.76 16.66
CA GLY A 359 -31.78 12.06 16.28
C GLY A 359 -31.57 10.55 16.20
N GLY A 360 -32.32 9.81 17.00
CA GLY A 360 -32.20 8.35 17.21
C GLY A 360 -32.37 7.44 15.98
N VAL A 361 -32.47 7.98 14.77
CA VAL A 361 -32.82 7.26 13.54
C VAL A 361 -32.02 7.81 12.36
N LEU A 362 -31.38 6.91 11.60
CA LEU A 362 -30.70 7.24 10.35
C LEU A 362 -31.74 7.35 9.20
N ASP A 363 -32.14 8.58 8.88
CA ASP A 363 -32.93 8.85 7.68
C ASP A 363 -32.05 8.99 6.42
N VAL A 364 -32.67 9.16 5.25
CA VAL A 364 -31.95 9.28 3.98
C VAL A 364 -30.99 10.48 3.96
N ARG A 365 -31.35 11.60 4.59
CA ARG A 365 -30.52 12.81 4.59
C ARG A 365 -29.28 12.60 5.45
N GLU A 366 -29.43 12.01 6.63
CA GLU A 366 -28.31 11.70 7.51
C GLU A 366 -27.41 10.61 6.93
N ILE A 367 -27.97 9.61 6.25
CA ILE A 367 -27.19 8.62 5.50
C ILE A 367 -26.33 9.29 4.43
N ASP A 368 -26.91 10.15 3.60
CA ASP A 368 -26.18 10.85 2.53
C ASP A 368 -25.13 11.82 3.09
N ARG A 369 -25.42 12.48 4.22
CA ARG A 369 -24.47 13.35 4.93
C ARG A 369 -23.30 12.55 5.48
N MET A 370 -23.57 11.44 6.16
CA MET A 370 -22.56 10.60 6.78
C MET A 370 -21.68 9.91 5.73
N ALA A 371 -22.26 9.37 4.66
CA ALA A 371 -21.49 8.77 3.57
C ALA A 371 -20.54 9.77 2.92
N ARG A 372 -20.98 11.01 2.66
CA ARG A 372 -20.11 12.07 2.12
C ARG A 372 -19.00 12.45 3.09
N TRP A 373 -19.32 12.61 4.37
CA TRP A 373 -18.33 12.94 5.38
C TRP A 373 -17.27 11.84 5.52
N LEU A 374 -17.69 10.57 5.55
CA LEU A 374 -16.78 9.43 5.56
C LEU A 374 -15.92 9.40 4.30
N ALA A 375 -16.51 9.63 3.12
CA ALA A 375 -15.75 9.71 1.88
C ALA A 375 -14.69 10.81 1.93
N ASP A 376 -15.01 11.98 2.43
CA ASP A 376 -14.03 13.07 2.53
C ASP A 376 -12.91 12.78 3.54
N ARG A 377 -13.21 12.07 4.64
CA ARG A 377 -12.23 11.70 5.66
C ARG A 377 -11.38 10.48 5.33
N LEU A 378 -11.91 9.58 4.50
CA LEU A 378 -11.26 8.36 4.05
C LEU A 378 -10.64 8.50 2.65
N ARG A 379 -10.68 9.71 2.07
CA ARG A 379 -9.93 10.02 0.84
C ARG A 379 -8.43 9.87 1.09
N PRO A 380 -7.65 9.49 0.06
CA PRO A 380 -6.20 9.62 0.11
C PRO A 380 -5.85 11.11 0.34
N GLY A 381 -5.09 11.38 1.40
CA GLY A 381 -4.62 12.73 1.76
C GLY A 381 -3.27 13.09 1.17
#